data_AF-A0A9P8UB28-F1
#
_entry.id   AF-A0A9P8UB28-F1
#
_cell.length_a   1.000
_cell.length_b   1.000
_cell.length_c   1.000
_cell.angle_alpha   90.00
_cell.angle_beta   90.00
_cell.angle_gamma   90.00
#
_symmetry.space_group_name_H-M   'P 1'
#
loop_
_entity.id
_entity.type
_entity.pdbx_description
1 polymer ?
#
loop_
_entity_poly.entity_id
_entity_poly.type
_entity_poly.pdbx_seq_one_letter_code
_entity_poly.pdbx_strand_id
1 'polypeptide(L)' 'QACNRCKGRKIRCDGKTPSCGHCAKRKAVCLYMTRKKRGLGKRYLEYIQSLEERLKRLESTLRN' A
#
# COMPACT_ATOMS: atom_id res chain seq x y z
N GLN A 1 12.94 -11.87 -2.26
CA GLN A 1 11.55 -11.40 -2.43
C GLN A 1 10.94 -12.07 -3.67
N ALA A 2 9.73 -12.65 -3.59
CA ALA A 2 9.06 -13.17 -4.79
C ALA A 2 8.36 -12.06 -5.59
N CYS A 3 8.39 -12.13 -6.93
CA CYS A 3 7.66 -11.21 -7.80
C CYS A 3 6.14 -11.43 -7.70
N ASN A 4 5.35 -10.45 -8.14
CA ASN A 4 3.88 -10.47 -8.04
C ASN A 4 3.25 -11.65 -8.76
N ARG A 5 3.78 -12.02 -9.95
CA ARG A 5 3.25 -13.14 -10.73
C ARG A 5 3.46 -14.47 -10.01
N CYS A 6 4.64 -14.69 -9.43
CA CYS A 6 4.91 -15.87 -8.64
C CYS A 6 4.10 -15.89 -7.34
N LYS A 7 3.92 -14.74 -6.68
CA LYS A 7 3.03 -14.62 -5.51
C LYS A 7 1.58 -14.98 -5.85
N GLY A 8 1.02 -14.41 -6.92
CA GLY A 8 -0.35 -14.69 -7.35
C GLY A 8 -0.58 -16.14 -7.75
N ARG A 9 0.43 -16.77 -8.40
CA ARG A 9 0.40 -18.19 -8.75
C ARG A 9 0.77 -19.13 -7.59
N LYS A 10 1.14 -18.60 -6.41
CA LYS A 10 1.62 -19.37 -5.25
C LYS A 10 2.76 -20.35 -5.59
N ILE A 11 3.68 -19.95 -6.46
CA ILE A 11 4.85 -20.75 -6.86
C ILE A 11 6.15 -20.14 -6.34
N ARG A 12 7.20 -20.98 -6.25
CA ARG A 12 8.56 -20.53 -5.89
C ARG A 12 9.09 -19.56 -6.95
N CYS A 13 9.55 -18.39 -6.50
CA CYS A 13 10.21 -17.39 -7.33
C CYS A 13 11.72 -17.48 -7.10
N ASP A 14 12.49 -17.50 -8.19
CA ASP A 14 13.95 -17.53 -8.19
C ASP A 14 14.59 -16.14 -8.02
N GLY A 15 13.79 -15.07 -8.05
CA GLY A 15 14.24 -13.74 -7.62
C GLY A 15 15.22 -13.00 -8.54
N LYS A 16 15.61 -13.58 -9.69
CA LYS A 16 16.56 -12.98 -10.64
C LYS A 16 16.06 -11.65 -11.22
N THR A 17 16.99 -10.74 -11.50
CA THR A 17 16.76 -9.40 -12.09
C THR A 17 17.39 -9.38 -13.49
N PRO A 18 16.73 -8.85 -14.55
CA PRO A 18 15.50 -8.05 -14.58
C PRO A 18 14.19 -8.86 -14.53
N SER A 19 14.24 -10.17 -14.72
CA SER A 19 13.07 -11.05 -14.64
C SER A 19 13.43 -12.39 -14.01
N CYS A 20 12.55 -12.91 -13.16
CA CYS A 20 12.67 -14.25 -12.62
C CYS A 20 12.50 -15.29 -13.76
N GLY A 21 13.11 -16.46 -13.63
CA GLY A 21 13.14 -17.49 -14.66
C GLY A 21 11.74 -17.97 -15.08
N HIS A 22 10.79 -18.00 -14.16
CA HIS A 22 9.39 -18.31 -14.47
C HIS A 22 8.72 -17.23 -15.33
N CYS A 23 9.04 -15.97 -15.11
CA CYS A 23 8.50 -14.86 -15.89
C CYS A 23 9.21 -14.77 -17.25
N ALA A 24 10.53 -14.99 -17.30
CA ALA A 24 11.32 -14.98 -18.52
C ALA A 24 10.86 -16.07 -19.51
N LYS A 25 10.71 -17.32 -19.04
CA LYS A 25 10.21 -18.44 -19.87
C LYS A 25 8.83 -18.18 -20.47
N ARG A 26 7.98 -17.45 -19.75
CA ARG A 26 6.61 -17.12 -20.17
C ARG A 26 6.49 -15.78 -20.87
N LYS A 27 7.62 -15.10 -21.15
CA LYS A 27 7.67 -13.73 -21.69
C LYS A 27 6.69 -12.79 -20.98
N ALA A 28 6.59 -12.94 -19.66
CA ALA A 28 5.63 -12.23 -18.83
C ALA A 28 6.31 -11.12 -18.04
N VAL A 29 5.54 -10.06 -17.80
CA VAL A 29 5.98 -8.91 -16.99
C VAL A 29 6.30 -9.35 -15.55
N CYS A 30 7.55 -9.15 -15.14
CA CYS A 30 8.05 -9.53 -13.82
C CYS A 30 8.16 -8.29 -12.92
N LEU A 31 7.09 -8.00 -12.17
CA LEU A 31 7.07 -6.86 -11.26
C LEU A 31 7.23 -7.30 -9.81
N TYR A 32 8.07 -6.58 -9.09
CA TYR A 32 8.21 -6.68 -7.65
C TYR A 32 7.55 -5.43 -7.06
N MET A 33 6.26 -5.50 -6.73
CA MET A 33 5.63 -4.38 -6.04
C MET A 33 6.16 -4.31 -4.61
N THR A 34 6.64 -3.13 -4.23
CA THR A 34 6.70 -2.72 -2.83
C THR A 34 5.27 -2.78 -2.28
N ARG A 35 5.09 -3.34 -1.08
CA ARG A 35 3.75 -3.41 -0.50
C ARG A 35 3.19 -1.99 -0.45
N LYS A 36 1.98 -1.78 -0.98
CA LYS A 36 1.25 -0.53 -0.71
C LYS A 36 1.25 -0.38 0.82
N LYS A 37 1.78 0.73 1.33
CA LYS A 37 1.68 1.04 2.76
C LYS A 37 0.20 0.89 3.10
N ARG A 38 -0.13 0.00 4.04
CA ARG A 38 -1.51 -0.12 4.51
C ARG A 38 -1.90 1.30 4.93
N GLY A 39 -2.99 1.81 4.38
CA GLY A 39 -3.48 3.13 4.75
C GLY A 39 -3.68 3.21 6.26
N LEU A 40 -3.79 4.43 6.76
CA LEU A 40 -4.07 4.65 8.17
C LEU A 40 -5.37 3.94 8.53
N GLY A 41 -5.36 3.15 9.60
CA GLY A 41 -6.50 2.32 9.97
C GLY A 41 -7.74 3.17 10.26
N LYS A 42 -8.94 2.59 10.13
CA LYS A 42 -10.23 3.28 10.31
C LYS A 42 -10.26 4.16 11.58
N ARG A 43 -9.79 3.62 12.71
CA ARG A 43 -9.70 4.34 13.99
C ARG A 43 -8.83 5.60 13.95
N TYR A 44 -7.76 5.59 13.17
CA TYR A 44 -6.91 6.77 12.99
C TYR A 44 -7.60 7.85 12.16
N LEU A 45 -8.35 7.44 11.11
CA LEU A 45 -9.15 8.37 10.31
C LEU A 45 -10.29 8.98 11.14
N GLU A 46 -11.00 8.17 11.92
CA GLU A 46 -12.04 8.64 12.86
C GLU A 46 -11.46 9.61 13.90
N TYR A 47 -10.25 9.33 14.39
CA TYR A 47 -9.56 10.24 15.31
C TYR A 47 -9.23 11.59 14.66
N ILE A 48 -8.63 11.60 13.46
CA ILE A 48 -8.35 12.85 12.73
C ILE A 48 -9.63 13.65 12.52
N GLN A 49 -10.69 13.00 12.05
CA GLN A 49 -11.97 13.67 11.82
C GLN A 49 -12.53 14.32 13.09
N SER A 50 -12.40 13.64 14.24
CA SER A 50 -12.80 14.21 15.53
C SER A 50 -11.96 15.43 15.95
N LEU A 51 -10.66 15.43 15.61
CA LEU A 51 -9.76 16.55 15.87
C LEU A 51 -10.10 17.75 15.00
N GLU A 52 -10.36 17.53 13.71
CA GLU A 52 -10.78 18.57 12.76
C GLU A 52 -12.09 19.23 13.21
N GLU A 53 -13.07 18.44 13.64
CA GLU A 53 -14.35 18.94 14.14
C GLU A 53 -14.17 19.80 15.42
N ARG A 54 -13.29 19.37 16.33
CA ARG A 54 -12.98 20.12 17.54
C ARG A 54 -12.27 21.43 17.23
N LEU A 55 -11.32 21.43 16.29
CA LEU A 55 -10.64 22.65 15.82
C LEU A 55 -11.63 23.64 15.23
N LYS A 56 -12.52 23.18 14.34
CA LYS A 56 -13.55 24.01 13.72
C LYS A 56 -14.45 24.71 14.75
N ARG A 57 -14.82 24.02 15.83
CA ARG A 57 -15.60 24.62 16.94
C ARG A 57 -14.82 25.71 17.65
N LEU A 58 -13.55 25.45 18.01
CA LEU A 58 -12.70 26.42 18.69
C LEU A 58 -12.46 27.67 17.83
N GLU A 59 -12.15 27.48 16.54
CA GLU A 59 -11.96 28.58 15.59
C GLU A 59 -13.22 29.42 15.42
N SER A 60 -14.41 28.80 15.47
CA SER A 60 -15.69 29.53 15.41
C SER A 60 -15.91 30.38 16.66
N THR A 61 -15.54 29.87 17.85
CA THR A 61 -15.66 30.62 19.11
C THR A 61 -14.68 31.81 19.16
N LEU A 62 -13.47 31.65 18.61
CA LEU A 62 -12.42 32.68 18.61
C LEU A 62 -12.60 33.75 17.53
N ARG A 63 -13.55 33.58 16.61
CA ARG A 63 -13.86 34.55 15.53
C ARG A 63 -14.81 35.67 15.96
N ASN A 64 -15.28 35.66 17.21
CA ASN A 64 -15.94 36.77 17.90
C ASN A 64 -15.00 37.37 18.95
#